data_AF-A0A1H1HQB0-F1
#
_entry.id   AF-A0A1H1HQB0-F1
#
_cell.length_a   1.000
_cell.length_b   1.000
_cell.length_c   1.000
_cell.angle_alpha   90.00
_cell.angle_beta   90.00
_cell.angle_gamma   90.00
#
_symmetry.space_group_name_H-M   'P 1'
#
loop_
_entity.id
_entity.type
_entity.pdbx_description
1 polymer ?
#
loop_
_entity_poly.entity_id
_entity_poly.type
_entity_poly.pdbx_seq_one_letter_code
_entity_poly.pdbx_strand_id
1 'polypeptide(L)'
;MAEQTLTAADLARYTEALADGKKPLVYLVEGVPSLGLASGASARVVEVDGDTVTVKPTGVDDRLPYEARELRATKQPKPVKRAPRTPAKAAAASSPAAKAPGVGSKGAGRAARSVAVTVYVGADNTASLKVTRNAQKPQGAQEIPLPTVHKALAALGDKEARDAVDEVLSAAREAAADRVAALQAELAVAKKSLATLDRAKRGSAPARGR
;
A
#
# COMPACT_ATOMS: atom_id res chain seq x y z
N MET A 1 -20.52 15.50 21.19
CA MET A 1 -20.24 15.42 19.74
C MET A 1 -19.79 13.98 19.49
N ALA A 2 -20.55 13.17 18.77
CA ALA A 2 -20.18 11.75 18.59
C ALA A 2 -18.94 11.66 17.69
N GLU A 3 -17.79 11.36 18.29
CA GLU A 3 -16.58 10.96 17.56
C GLU A 3 -16.92 9.68 16.79
N GLN A 4 -17.26 9.82 15.50
CA GLN A 4 -17.49 8.67 14.60
C GLN A 4 -16.14 8.08 14.21
N THR A 5 -15.44 7.54 15.19
CA THR A 5 -14.22 6.75 15.04
C THR A 5 -14.58 5.35 14.56
N LEU A 6 -13.61 4.61 14.01
CA LEU A 6 -13.85 3.21 13.65
C LEU A 6 -14.19 2.41 14.92
N THR A 7 -15.29 1.66 14.87
CA THR A 7 -15.67 0.73 15.93
C THR A 7 -15.12 -0.67 15.63
N ALA A 8 -15.10 -1.55 16.63
CA ALA A 8 -14.71 -2.95 16.45
C ALA A 8 -15.52 -3.68 15.36
N ALA A 9 -16.79 -3.31 15.18
CA ALA A 9 -17.64 -3.85 14.12
C ALA A 9 -17.22 -3.38 12.72
N ASP A 10 -16.71 -2.15 12.59
CA ASP A 10 -16.19 -1.62 11.33
C ASP A 10 -14.84 -2.26 11.00
N LEU A 11 -13.98 -2.48 12.00
CA LEU A 11 -12.72 -3.21 11.84
C LEU A 11 -12.97 -4.63 11.33
N ALA A 12 -13.94 -5.36 11.90
CA ALA A 12 -14.31 -6.69 11.43
C ALA A 12 -14.74 -6.67 9.94
N ARG A 13 -15.58 -5.69 9.53
CA ARG A 13 -15.97 -5.52 8.12
C ARG A 13 -14.78 -5.22 7.21
N TYR A 14 -13.83 -4.41 7.67
CA TYR A 14 -12.64 -4.09 6.89
C TYR A 14 -11.69 -5.28 6.78
N THR A 15 -11.55 -6.11 7.82
CA THR A 15 -10.77 -7.35 7.74
C THR A 15 -11.37 -8.33 6.72
N GLU A 16 -12.69 -8.49 6.70
CA GLU A 16 -13.38 -9.33 5.71
C GLU A 16 -13.23 -8.76 4.29
N ALA A 17 -13.37 -7.44 4.14
CA ALA A 17 -13.14 -6.78 2.85
C ALA A 17 -11.69 -6.95 2.35
N LEU A 18 -10.70 -6.90 3.25
CA LEU A 18 -9.30 -7.15 2.91
C LEU A 18 -9.06 -8.62 2.52
N ALA A 19 -9.72 -9.57 3.18
CA ALA A 19 -9.68 -11.00 2.82
C ALA A 19 -10.29 -11.24 1.41
N ASP A 20 -11.32 -10.48 1.05
CA ASP A 20 -11.89 -10.41 -0.30
C ASP A 20 -10.99 -9.70 -1.34
N GLY A 21 -9.83 -9.18 -0.92
CA GLY A 21 -8.91 -8.39 -1.77
C GLY A 21 -9.38 -6.96 -2.05
N LYS A 22 -10.41 -6.48 -1.36
CA LYS A 22 -10.93 -5.11 -1.47
C LYS A 22 -10.19 -4.21 -0.48
N LYS A 23 -9.81 -3.02 -0.92
CA LYS A 23 -9.15 -2.01 -0.07
C LYS A 23 -10.18 -0.95 0.35
N PRO A 24 -10.80 -1.05 1.54
CA PRO A 24 -11.82 -0.10 1.96
C PRO A 24 -11.23 1.31 2.13
N LEU A 25 -12.07 2.31 1.86
CA LEU A 25 -11.72 3.73 1.99
C LEU A 25 -12.09 4.21 3.40
N VAL A 26 -11.15 4.86 4.06
CA VAL A 26 -11.33 5.50 5.36
C VAL A 26 -10.88 6.96 5.29
N TYR A 27 -11.17 7.74 6.32
CA TYR A 27 -10.84 9.16 6.40
C TYR A 27 -10.12 9.46 7.70
N LEU A 28 -9.03 10.23 7.62
CA LEU A 28 -8.28 10.64 8.81
C LEU A 28 -9.09 11.66 9.61
N VAL A 29 -9.13 11.51 10.93
CA VAL A 29 -9.73 12.49 11.84
C VAL A 29 -8.86 13.74 11.89
N GLU A 30 -7.57 13.55 12.12
CA GLU A 30 -6.56 14.60 12.22
C GLU A 30 -5.70 14.65 10.97
N GLY A 31 -5.38 15.87 10.52
CA GLY A 31 -4.49 16.08 9.39
C GLY A 31 -3.03 16.01 9.83
N VAL A 32 -2.14 15.64 8.90
CA VAL A 32 -0.69 15.69 9.09
C VAL A 32 -0.12 16.69 8.07
N PRO A 33 0.00 17.98 8.42
CA PRO A 33 0.39 19.03 7.47
C PRO A 33 1.79 18.84 6.89
N SER A 34 2.71 18.23 7.66
CA SER A 34 4.07 17.91 7.21
C SER A 34 4.10 16.97 6.02
N LEU A 35 3.06 16.15 5.85
CA LEU A 35 2.88 15.22 4.75
C LEU A 35 1.83 15.71 3.73
N GLY A 36 1.37 16.96 3.86
CA GLY A 36 0.32 17.53 3.00
C GLY A 36 -1.07 16.91 3.21
N LEU A 37 -1.30 16.24 4.34
CA LEU A 37 -2.57 15.60 4.66
C LEU A 37 -3.48 16.55 5.45
N ALA A 38 -4.62 16.90 4.86
CA ALA A 38 -5.66 17.65 5.57
C ALA A 38 -6.46 16.74 6.52
N SER A 39 -7.08 17.32 7.55
CA SER A 39 -8.08 16.58 8.34
C SER A 39 -9.24 16.15 7.44
N GLY A 40 -9.71 14.92 7.60
CA GLY A 40 -10.66 14.29 6.69
C GLY A 40 -10.04 13.81 5.37
N ALA A 41 -8.71 13.72 5.25
CA ALA A 41 -8.05 13.13 4.10
C ALA A 41 -8.46 11.67 3.94
N SER A 42 -8.72 11.25 2.71
CA SER A 42 -9.03 9.86 2.39
C SER A 42 -7.79 8.99 2.46
N ALA A 43 -7.91 7.78 2.96
CA ALA A 43 -6.87 6.77 2.95
C ALA A 43 -7.46 5.40 2.63
N ARG A 44 -6.65 4.51 2.04
CA ARG A 44 -7.06 3.12 1.79
C ARG A 44 -6.47 2.21 2.84
N VAL A 45 -7.30 1.35 3.43
CA VAL A 45 -6.81 0.33 4.36
C VAL A 45 -6.01 -0.72 3.59
N VAL A 46 -4.85 -1.07 4.12
CA VAL A 46 -3.94 -2.09 3.59
C VAL A 46 -3.91 -3.30 4.52
N GLU A 47 -3.93 -3.06 5.82
CA GLU A 47 -3.84 -4.09 6.86
C GLU A 47 -4.55 -3.61 8.13
N VAL A 48 -5.07 -4.56 8.92
CA VAL A 48 -5.68 -4.31 10.23
C VAL A 48 -5.07 -5.28 11.22
N ASP A 49 -4.44 -4.77 12.27
CA ASP A 49 -3.85 -5.53 13.37
C ASP A 49 -4.47 -5.06 14.69
N GLY A 50 -5.50 -5.79 15.15
CA GLY A 50 -6.28 -5.41 16.33
C GLY A 50 -6.89 -4.02 16.20
N ASP A 51 -6.43 -3.07 17.04
CA ASP A 51 -6.85 -1.67 17.05
C ASP A 51 -6.00 -0.75 16.14
N THR A 52 -4.90 -1.27 15.58
CA THR A 52 -4.03 -0.53 14.66
C THR A 52 -4.40 -0.84 13.23
N VAL A 53 -4.57 0.20 12.42
CA VAL A 53 -4.95 0.11 11.01
C VAL A 53 -3.85 0.75 10.15
N THR A 54 -3.22 -0.06 9.32
CA THR A 54 -2.25 0.43 8.35
C THR A 54 -2.98 0.93 7.11
N VAL A 55 -2.88 2.23 6.84
CA VAL A 55 -3.54 2.86 5.69
C VAL A 55 -2.51 3.52 4.77
N LYS A 56 -2.87 3.68 3.50
CA LYS A 56 -2.15 4.51 2.53
C LYS A 56 -2.98 5.76 2.24
N PRO A 57 -2.65 6.93 2.82
CA PRO A 57 -3.34 8.19 2.58
C PRO A 57 -3.24 8.65 1.12
N THR A 58 -4.28 9.30 0.61
CA THR A 58 -4.24 9.87 -0.74
C THR A 58 -3.30 11.08 -0.77
N GLY A 59 -2.24 10.99 -1.56
CA GLY A 59 -1.19 12.02 -1.65
C GLY A 59 0.11 11.65 -0.96
N VAL A 60 0.13 10.53 -0.21
CA VAL A 60 1.32 9.97 0.44
C VAL A 60 1.50 8.54 -0.06
N ASP A 61 2.71 8.20 -0.51
CA ASP A 61 2.99 6.86 -1.02
C ASP A 61 3.32 5.84 0.08
N ASP A 62 3.61 6.33 1.27
CA ASP A 62 3.96 5.54 2.45
C ASP A 62 2.74 4.87 3.11
N ARG A 63 3.00 3.71 3.71
CA ARG A 63 2.05 3.01 4.57
C ARG A 63 2.24 3.51 5.99
N LEU A 64 1.17 4.05 6.57
CA LEU A 64 1.23 4.69 7.88
C LEU A 64 0.29 3.95 8.84
N PRO A 65 0.79 3.57 10.03
CA PRO A 65 -0.04 3.02 11.08
C PRO A 65 -0.85 4.15 11.73
N TYR A 66 -2.16 3.98 11.80
CA TYR A 66 -3.05 4.84 12.56
C TYR A 66 -3.90 4.01 13.49
N GLU A 67 -4.32 4.59 14.61
CA GLU A 67 -5.28 3.90 15.47
C GLU A 67 -6.71 4.02 14.94
N ALA A 68 -7.57 3.05 15.29
CA ALA A 68 -8.99 3.10 14.94
C ALA A 68 -9.70 4.40 15.39
N ARG A 69 -9.23 5.01 16.49
CA ARG A 69 -9.71 6.31 16.99
C ARG A 69 -9.31 7.51 16.12
N GLU A 70 -8.30 7.38 15.29
CA GLU A 70 -7.81 8.45 14.40
C GLU A 70 -8.39 8.35 13.01
N LEU A 71 -9.21 7.34 12.75
CA LEU A 71 -9.81 7.05 11.46
C LEU A 71 -11.35 7.07 11.54
N ARG A 72 -11.99 7.42 10.43
CA ARG A 72 -13.45 7.43 10.25
C ARG A 72 -13.84 6.64 9.01
N ALA A 73 -14.97 5.94 9.10
CA ALA A 73 -15.59 5.29 7.95
C ALA A 73 -16.17 6.30 6.92
N THR A 74 -16.48 7.52 7.36
CA THR A 74 -17.11 8.54 6.50
C THR A 74 -16.40 9.89 6.60
N LYS A 75 -16.40 10.65 5.50
CA LYS A 75 -15.65 11.91 5.34
C LYS A 75 -16.06 12.99 6.34
N GLN A 76 -17.30 12.95 6.83
CA GLN A 76 -17.85 13.77 7.91
C GLN A 76 -19.19 13.17 8.37
N PRO A 77 -19.61 13.40 9.63
CA PRO A 77 -20.91 12.96 10.13
C PRO A 77 -22.02 13.73 9.40
N LYS A 78 -22.60 13.16 8.35
CA LYS A 78 -23.92 13.62 7.88
C LYS A 78 -24.97 13.12 8.88
N PRO A 79 -25.85 14.00 9.40
CA PRO A 79 -27.00 13.56 10.18
C PRO A 79 -27.78 12.52 9.37
N VAL A 80 -28.05 11.39 10.01
CA VAL A 80 -28.85 10.29 9.49
C VAL A 80 -30.14 10.78 8.85
N LYS A 81 -30.28 10.53 7.54
CA LYS A 81 -31.59 10.25 6.96
C LYS A 81 -31.50 8.97 6.13
N ARG A 82 -32.33 8.02 6.55
CA ARG A 82 -32.69 6.74 5.94
C ARG A 82 -32.92 6.89 4.41
N ALA A 83 -32.60 5.79 3.72
CA ALA A 83 -32.74 5.47 2.29
C ALA A 83 -34.14 5.77 1.66
N PRO A 84 -34.45 5.50 0.36
CA PRO A 84 -33.66 4.82 -0.69
C PRO A 84 -33.82 5.36 -2.16
N ARG A 85 -33.13 4.69 -3.11
CA ARG A 85 -33.41 4.54 -4.57
C ARG A 85 -33.09 5.69 -5.56
N THR A 86 -32.29 5.31 -6.57
CA THR A 86 -32.16 5.85 -7.95
C THR A 86 -33.51 5.89 -8.70
N PRO A 87 -33.71 6.51 -9.90
CA PRO A 87 -32.72 6.96 -10.91
C PRO A 87 -33.02 8.29 -11.69
N ALA A 88 -32.04 8.71 -12.51
CA ALA A 88 -32.11 9.34 -13.85
C ALA A 88 -32.87 10.67 -14.14
N LYS A 89 -32.13 11.55 -14.86
CA LYS A 89 -32.44 12.11 -16.21
C LYS A 89 -32.54 13.65 -16.32
N ALA A 90 -32.02 14.11 -17.47
CA ALA A 90 -32.27 15.35 -18.22
C ALA A 90 -31.56 16.62 -17.72
N ALA A 91 -30.56 17.15 -18.44
CA ALA A 91 -30.58 17.82 -19.75
C ALA A 91 -30.79 19.34 -19.59
N ALA A 92 -29.79 20.13 -19.99
CA ALA A 92 -29.85 21.12 -21.08
C ALA A 92 -29.87 22.55 -20.48
N ALA A 93 -29.25 23.61 -21.00
CA ALA A 93 -28.36 23.84 -22.14
C ALA A 93 -27.75 25.27 -22.03
N SER A 94 -26.74 25.52 -22.88
CA SER A 94 -26.37 26.79 -23.56
C SER A 94 -25.69 27.92 -22.75
N SER A 95 -24.38 28.20 -22.90
CA SER A 95 -23.60 28.92 -23.97
C SER A 95 -23.90 30.44 -24.10
N PRO A 96 -23.05 31.29 -24.75
CA PRO A 96 -21.62 31.20 -25.14
C PRO A 96 -20.80 32.53 -24.99
N ALA A 97 -19.47 32.51 -25.21
CA ALA A 97 -18.74 33.59 -25.92
C ALA A 97 -17.27 33.21 -26.23
N ALA A 98 -16.85 33.45 -27.49
CA ALA A 98 -15.56 33.16 -28.12
C ALA A 98 -14.48 34.25 -27.83
N LYS A 99 -13.16 34.00 -27.97
CA LYS A 99 -12.39 34.08 -29.24
C LYS A 99 -10.96 33.51 -29.09
N ALA A 100 -10.51 32.90 -30.20
CA ALA A 100 -9.20 32.31 -30.53
C ALA A 100 -8.14 33.40 -30.90
N PRO A 101 -6.97 33.15 -31.59
CA PRO A 101 -6.38 31.92 -32.16
C PRO A 101 -4.82 31.78 -32.04
N GLY A 102 -4.25 30.64 -32.46
CA GLY A 102 -2.80 30.57 -32.74
C GLY A 102 -2.17 29.20 -33.00
N VAL A 103 -2.22 28.77 -34.27
CA VAL A 103 -1.27 27.92 -35.03
C VAL A 103 -1.03 26.46 -34.58
N GLY A 104 -1.47 25.54 -35.43
CA GLY A 104 -1.19 24.11 -35.34
C GLY A 104 0.03 23.65 -36.16
N SER A 105 0.32 22.36 -36.04
CA SER A 105 0.97 21.57 -37.07
C SER A 105 0.35 20.17 -37.07
N LYS A 106 -0.26 19.82 -38.20
CA LYS A 106 -0.65 18.45 -38.57
C LYS A 106 0.60 17.71 -39.02
N GLY A 107 0.86 16.55 -38.45
CA GLY A 107 1.77 15.54 -39.00
C GLY A 107 1.25 14.16 -38.68
N ALA A 108 0.61 13.52 -39.67
CA ALA A 108 0.18 12.13 -39.58
C ALA A 108 1.42 11.22 -39.57
N GLY A 109 1.68 10.59 -38.43
CA GLY A 109 2.46 9.37 -38.33
C GLY A 109 1.65 8.41 -37.48
N ARG A 110 1.38 7.21 -38.00
CA ARG A 110 0.81 6.11 -37.21
C ARG A 110 1.77 5.86 -36.05
N ALA A 111 1.53 6.51 -34.92
CA ALA A 111 2.37 6.39 -33.74
C ALA A 111 2.43 4.90 -33.41
N ALA A 112 3.63 4.32 -33.50
CA ALA A 112 3.91 3.02 -32.94
C ALA A 112 3.33 3.03 -31.52
N ARG A 113 2.61 1.97 -31.14
CA ARG A 113 2.06 1.85 -29.80
C ARG A 113 3.23 1.77 -28.82
N SER A 114 3.77 2.90 -28.40
CA SER A 114 4.95 2.97 -27.54
C SER A 114 4.49 2.79 -26.09
N VAL A 115 5.01 1.75 -25.44
CA VAL A 115 4.80 1.49 -24.02
C VAL A 115 6.11 1.78 -23.31
N ALA A 116 6.15 2.81 -22.48
CA ALA A 116 7.26 3.07 -21.59
C ALA A 116 6.93 2.50 -20.21
N VAL A 117 7.88 1.76 -19.64
CA VAL A 117 7.74 1.06 -18.37
C VAL A 117 8.84 1.55 -17.44
N THR A 118 8.46 2.16 -16.32
CA THR A 118 9.40 2.59 -15.28
C THR A 118 9.24 1.68 -14.08
N VAL A 119 10.32 1.02 -13.68
CA VAL A 119 10.36 0.14 -12.50
C VAL A 119 11.09 0.87 -11.38
N TYR A 120 10.46 0.96 -10.22
CA TYR A 120 11.07 1.44 -8.98
C TYR A 120 11.29 0.25 -8.08
N VAL A 121 12.51 -0.03 -7.65
CA VAL A 121 12.81 -1.14 -6.73
C VAL A 121 13.08 -0.55 -5.35
N GLY A 122 12.26 -0.92 -4.37
CA GLY A 122 12.37 -0.49 -2.97
C GLY A 122 13.23 -1.43 -2.13
N ALA A 123 13.78 -0.91 -1.02
CA ALA A 123 14.62 -1.62 -0.06
C ALA A 123 13.87 -2.72 0.75
N ASP A 124 12.56 -2.75 0.60
CA ASP A 124 11.60 -3.73 1.12
C ASP A 124 11.35 -4.90 0.14
N ASN A 125 12.18 -5.04 -0.91
CA ASN A 125 12.04 -6.04 -1.96
C ASN A 125 10.72 -5.94 -2.77
N THR A 126 10.07 -4.79 -2.73
CA THR A 126 8.89 -4.52 -3.56
C THR A 126 9.30 -3.70 -4.79
N ALA A 127 8.80 -4.08 -5.96
CA ALA A 127 9.00 -3.31 -7.18
C ALA A 127 7.69 -2.61 -7.58
N SER A 128 7.71 -1.29 -7.69
CA SER A 128 6.59 -0.52 -8.21
C SER A 128 6.76 -0.28 -9.70
N LEU A 129 5.78 -0.69 -10.49
CA LEU A 129 5.76 -0.58 -11.94
C LEU A 129 4.82 0.53 -12.39
N LYS A 130 5.36 1.49 -13.15
CA LYS A 130 4.60 2.58 -13.76
C LYS A 130 4.63 2.40 -15.27
N VAL A 131 3.48 2.09 -15.85
CA VAL A 131 3.34 1.83 -17.28
C VAL A 131 2.65 3.04 -17.94
N THR A 132 3.35 3.68 -18.86
CA THR A 132 2.80 4.71 -19.74
C THR A 132 2.61 4.14 -21.14
N ARG A 133 1.39 4.18 -21.66
CA ARG A 133 1.06 3.71 -23.02
C ARG A 133 0.71 4.92 -23.87
N ASN A 134 1.34 5.08 -25.04
CA ASN A 134 1.05 6.14 -26.01
C ASN A 134 1.06 7.56 -25.40
N ALA A 135 2.03 7.86 -24.54
CA ALA A 135 2.12 9.11 -23.79
C ALA A 135 0.89 9.44 -22.91
N GLN A 136 -0.02 8.47 -22.68
CA GLN A 136 -1.14 8.64 -21.76
C GLN A 136 -0.67 8.56 -20.31
N LYS A 137 -1.37 9.33 -19.46
CA LYS A 137 -1.11 9.42 -18.03
C LYS A 137 -1.14 8.01 -17.41
N PRO A 138 -0.10 7.60 -16.68
CA PRO A 138 0.01 6.24 -16.15
C PRO A 138 -1.10 5.99 -15.12
N GLN A 139 -1.70 4.79 -15.16
CA GLN A 139 -2.85 4.41 -14.32
C GLN A 139 -2.50 4.10 -12.85
N GLY A 140 -1.53 4.82 -12.28
CA GLY A 140 -0.98 4.56 -10.95
C GLY A 140 0.18 3.57 -10.96
N ALA A 141 0.90 3.47 -9.84
CA ALA A 141 1.97 2.51 -9.64
C ALA A 141 1.38 1.17 -9.17
N GLN A 142 1.75 0.08 -9.84
CA GLN A 142 1.37 -1.27 -9.45
C GLN A 142 2.52 -1.91 -8.70
N GLU A 143 2.29 -2.36 -7.47
CA GLU A 143 3.25 -3.19 -6.73
C GLU A 143 3.32 -4.58 -7.37
N ILE A 144 4.51 -5.00 -7.76
CA ILE A 144 4.79 -6.29 -8.37
C ILE A 144 5.98 -6.93 -7.64
N PRO A 145 5.93 -8.22 -7.32
CA PRO A 145 7.07 -8.94 -6.79
C PRO A 145 8.25 -8.91 -7.76
N LEU A 146 9.47 -8.65 -7.27
CA LEU A 146 10.71 -8.65 -8.06
C LEU A 146 10.91 -9.91 -8.95
N PRO A 147 10.56 -11.14 -8.53
CA PRO A 147 10.67 -12.33 -9.40
C PRO A 147 9.80 -12.26 -10.66
N THR A 148 8.65 -11.59 -10.57
CA THR A 148 7.72 -11.41 -11.69
C THR A 148 8.26 -10.36 -12.68
N VAL A 149 8.93 -9.34 -12.15
CA VAL A 149 9.63 -8.33 -12.97
C VAL A 149 10.75 -8.98 -13.79
N HIS A 150 11.58 -9.82 -13.17
CA HIS A 150 12.64 -10.55 -13.86
C HIS A 150 12.11 -11.44 -15.00
N LYS A 151 11.02 -12.19 -14.79
CA LYS A 151 10.37 -12.97 -15.85
C LYS A 151 9.83 -12.11 -17.00
N ALA A 152 9.32 -10.92 -16.70
CA ALA A 152 8.82 -9.99 -17.72
C ALA A 152 9.97 -9.36 -18.54
N LEU A 153 11.08 -9.00 -17.90
CA LEU A 153 12.30 -8.54 -18.59
C LEU A 153 12.95 -9.66 -19.41
N ALA A 154 12.92 -10.90 -18.92
CA ALA A 154 13.35 -12.07 -19.68
C ALA A 154 12.55 -12.23 -20.99
N ALA A 155 11.26 -11.88 -21.01
CA ALA A 155 10.46 -11.90 -22.23
C ALA A 155 10.73 -10.72 -23.19
N LEU A 156 11.24 -9.59 -22.68
CA LEU A 156 11.40 -8.35 -23.46
C LEU A 156 12.65 -8.31 -24.36
N GLY A 157 13.64 -9.17 -24.12
CA GLY A 157 14.82 -9.29 -25.00
C GLY A 157 16.02 -8.43 -24.60
N ASP A 158 15.84 -7.39 -23.79
CA ASP A 158 16.88 -6.43 -23.44
C ASP A 158 17.92 -7.04 -22.47
N LYS A 159 19.20 -7.01 -22.84
CA LYS A 159 20.29 -7.57 -22.01
C LYS A 159 20.76 -6.60 -20.94
N GLU A 160 20.95 -5.32 -21.28
CA GLU A 160 21.42 -4.32 -20.32
C GLU A 160 20.41 -4.15 -19.18
N ALA A 161 19.11 -4.15 -19.51
CA ALA A 161 18.07 -4.06 -18.50
C ALA A 161 17.97 -5.30 -17.60
N ARG A 162 18.37 -6.49 -18.09
CA ARG A 162 18.38 -7.72 -17.29
C ARG A 162 19.58 -7.73 -16.35
N ASP A 163 20.77 -7.42 -16.86
CA ASP A 163 22.01 -7.41 -16.07
C ASP A 163 21.88 -6.43 -14.89
N ALA A 164 21.33 -5.24 -15.11
CA ALA A 164 21.08 -4.27 -14.05
C ALA A 164 20.08 -4.78 -12.98
N VAL A 165 19.06 -5.55 -13.37
CA VAL A 165 18.08 -6.12 -12.44
C VAL A 165 18.66 -7.32 -11.70
N ASP A 166 19.51 -8.11 -12.34
CA ASP A 166 20.21 -9.25 -11.72
C ASP A 166 21.18 -8.78 -10.65
N GLU A 167 21.91 -7.68 -10.86
CA GLU A 167 22.73 -7.06 -9.83
C GLU A 167 21.90 -6.63 -8.61
N VAL A 168 20.76 -5.96 -8.84
CA VAL A 168 19.85 -5.53 -7.77
C VAL A 168 19.26 -6.74 -7.03
N LEU A 169 18.89 -7.80 -7.75
CA LEU A 169 18.38 -9.04 -7.17
C LEU A 169 19.44 -9.77 -6.34
N SER A 170 20.69 -9.78 -6.80
CA SER A 170 21.80 -10.38 -6.06
C SER A 170 22.07 -9.60 -4.76
N ALA A 171 22.14 -8.27 -4.83
CA ALA A 171 22.29 -7.42 -3.65
C ALA A 171 21.13 -7.59 -2.66
N ALA A 172 19.90 -7.70 -3.17
CA ALA A 172 18.72 -7.98 -2.36
C ALA A 172 18.79 -9.35 -1.65
N ARG A 173 19.37 -10.37 -2.29
CA ARG A 173 19.56 -11.71 -1.69
C ARG A 173 20.59 -11.69 -0.58
N GLU A 174 21.72 -11.03 -0.78
CA GLU A 174 22.76 -10.85 0.24
C GLU A 174 22.17 -10.13 1.47
N ALA A 175 21.49 -9.00 1.26
CA ALA A 175 20.84 -8.26 2.34
C ALA A 175 19.76 -9.06 3.07
N ALA A 176 19.02 -9.93 2.36
CA ALA A 176 18.08 -10.83 2.98
C ALA A 176 18.77 -11.93 3.79
N ALA A 177 19.90 -12.48 3.30
CA ALA A 177 20.69 -13.47 4.01
C ALA A 177 21.28 -12.90 5.31
N ASP A 178 21.79 -11.68 5.29
CA ASP A 178 22.29 -10.98 6.49
C ASP A 178 21.19 -10.81 7.55
N ARG A 179 19.98 -10.39 7.13
CA ARG A 179 18.84 -10.27 8.03
C ARG A 179 18.45 -11.61 8.64
N VAL A 180 18.45 -12.69 7.86
CA VAL A 180 18.19 -14.05 8.38
C VAL A 180 19.28 -14.46 9.38
N ALA A 181 20.54 -14.19 9.10
CA ALA A 181 21.65 -14.50 10.02
C ALA A 181 21.51 -13.74 11.35
N ALA A 182 21.15 -12.46 11.31
CA ALA A 182 20.89 -11.65 12.51
C ALA A 182 19.74 -12.22 13.35
N LEU A 183 18.60 -12.50 12.70
CA LEU A 183 17.43 -13.09 13.37
C LEU A 183 17.74 -14.48 13.96
N GLN A 184 18.55 -15.28 13.28
CA GLN A 184 18.99 -16.58 13.80
C GLN A 184 19.89 -16.44 15.04
N ALA A 185 20.76 -15.43 15.08
CA ALA A 185 21.58 -15.14 16.25
C ALA A 185 20.70 -14.73 17.45
N GLU A 186 19.71 -13.86 17.24
CA GLU A 186 18.73 -13.48 18.26
C GLU A 186 17.96 -14.70 18.78
N LEU A 187 17.47 -15.56 17.90
CA LEU A 187 16.79 -16.80 18.29
C LEU A 187 17.71 -17.74 19.07
N ALA A 188 19.00 -17.82 18.72
CA ALA A 188 19.96 -18.63 19.46
C ALA A 188 20.16 -18.10 20.89
N VAL A 189 20.22 -16.77 21.06
CA VAL A 189 20.29 -16.13 22.38
C VAL A 189 19.02 -16.40 23.17
N ALA A 190 17.83 -16.18 22.58
CA ALA A 190 16.55 -16.43 23.22
C ALA A 190 16.41 -17.90 23.69
N LYS A 191 16.83 -18.85 22.85
CA LYS A 191 16.84 -20.28 23.20
C LYS A 191 17.78 -20.61 24.36
N LYS A 192 18.95 -19.97 24.44
CA LYS A 192 19.88 -20.14 25.59
C LYS A 192 19.26 -19.62 26.88
N SER A 193 18.61 -18.46 26.83
CA SER A 193 17.89 -17.90 27.98
C SER A 193 16.76 -18.84 28.43
N LEU A 194 15.97 -19.36 27.50
CA LEU A 194 14.92 -20.34 27.79
C LEU A 194 15.49 -21.61 28.45
N ALA A 195 16.58 -22.17 27.90
CA ALA A 195 17.22 -23.36 28.48
C ALA A 195 17.74 -23.13 29.91
N THR A 196 18.18 -21.90 30.20
CA THR A 196 18.62 -21.49 31.55
C THR A 196 17.44 -21.46 32.51
N LEU A 197 16.32 -20.88 32.08
CA LEU A 197 15.07 -20.85 32.85
C LEU A 197 14.50 -22.26 33.07
N ASP A 198 14.52 -23.12 32.06
CA ASP A 198 14.07 -24.51 32.19
C ASP A 198 14.97 -25.31 33.13
N ARG A 199 16.28 -25.07 33.12
CA ARG A 199 17.22 -25.67 34.06
C ARG A 199 16.95 -25.17 35.48
N ALA A 200 16.71 -23.87 35.67
CA ALA A 200 16.35 -23.31 36.97
C ALA A 200 15.03 -23.91 37.49
N LYS A 201 14.01 -24.02 36.64
CA LYS A 201 12.72 -24.66 36.98
C LYS A 201 12.88 -26.13 37.36
N ARG A 202 13.70 -26.90 36.62
CA ARG A 202 13.98 -28.31 36.93
C ARG A 202 14.80 -28.47 38.21
N GLY A 203 15.80 -27.62 38.45
CA GLY A 203 16.62 -27.64 39.67
C GLY A 203 15.86 -27.16 40.92
N SER A 204 14.80 -26.36 40.75
CA SER A 204 13.94 -25.89 41.83
C SER A 204 12.81 -26.87 42.19
N ALA A 205 12.67 -28.01 41.50
CA ALA A 205 11.72 -29.04 41.89
C ALA A 205 12.24 -29.70 43.19
N PRO A 206 11.49 -29.63 44.31
CA PRO A 206 11.94 -30.24 45.55
C PRO A 206 12.05 -31.75 45.34
N ALA A 207 13.21 -32.31 45.67
CA ALA A 207 13.41 -33.75 45.76
C ALA A 207 12.49 -34.32 46.85
N ARG A 208 11.23 -34.57 46.51
CA ARG A 208 10.30 -35.33 47.33
C ARG A 208 10.66 -36.80 47.17
N GLY A 209 11.38 -37.34 48.15
CA GLY A 209 11.53 -38.77 48.31
C GLY A 209 12.89 -39.20 48.82
N ARG A 210 13.06 -39.17 50.14
CA ARG A 210 13.54 -40.31 50.92
C ARG A 210 13.21 -40.13 52.39
#